data_AF-A0A8S3XQH9-F1
#
_entry.id   AF-A0A8S3XQH9-F1
#
_cell.length_a   1.000
_cell.length_b   1.000
_cell.length_c   1.000
_cell.angle_alpha   90.00
_cell.angle_beta   90.00
_cell.angle_gamma   90.00
#
_symmetry.space_group_name_H-M   'P 1'
#
loop_
_entity.id
_entity.type
_entity.pdbx_description
1 polymer ?
#
loop_
_entity_poly.entity_id
_entity_poly.type
_entity_poly.pdbx_seq_one_letter_code
_entity_poly.pdbx_strand_id
1 'polypeptide(L)'
;MPKPQYSQKFRDSWLQDPDLKEWLQAVESTTGQVAKCKFCGTILRSHYGDLKTHALSKKHQQNRKVITKQPKLTFKKESTDNKKKDEARVALFTAMHTSIRTVDHLGEVINHSHEKEINKMQMHRTKCTVNKMFESKNTDHTLLCGELTNLIDTLVTKVTLPTHKIDIFTQNIRDYLDQRCYLGFRFEKHIQEMKEKGFPREEEEVLRNRCIQFIVCLIDEIKNRLPENITLMKQISRISVEKALHHNKENLVDIMARFVTSTELIAKIDDQWQQIHLLRWNETKDTKNFWSEVLKFKDAQGVARFQELATFAITLLVLPHSNADVERLFSSMNIIKNKQRNRMKITLLKSILKIRCGMQLMGKCCNNYEIPLNLIKQIGTKESYQSDKDNSKAENESADSSEDDLLM
;
A
#
# COMPACT_ATOMS: atom_id res chain seq x y z
N MET A 1 -28.61 66.28 15.23
CA MET A 1 -27.49 65.33 15.03
C MET A 1 -27.46 64.37 16.20
N PRO A 2 -27.44 63.03 16.00
CA PRO A 2 -27.32 62.08 17.11
C PRO A 2 -25.91 62.15 17.70
N LYS A 3 -25.80 62.13 19.04
CA LYS A 3 -24.51 62.13 19.76
C LYS A 3 -23.69 60.89 19.34
N PRO A 4 -22.36 61.02 19.10
CA PRO A 4 -21.53 59.88 18.72
C PRO A 4 -21.53 58.84 19.85
N GLN A 5 -21.96 57.62 19.53
CA GLN A 5 -22.04 56.51 20.47
C GLN A 5 -20.62 55.96 20.70
N TYR A 6 -20.06 56.23 21.88
CA TYR A 6 -18.73 55.77 22.28
C TYR A 6 -18.66 54.24 22.24
N SER A 7 -17.76 53.68 21.40
CA SER A 7 -17.52 52.24 21.33
C SER A 7 -16.30 51.87 22.18
N GLN A 8 -16.52 51.08 23.22
CA GLN A 8 -15.45 50.61 24.10
C GLN A 8 -14.75 49.41 23.45
N LYS A 9 -13.42 49.47 23.35
CA LYS A 9 -12.58 48.35 22.88
C LYS A 9 -12.39 47.32 24.00
N PHE A 10 -12.22 46.05 23.61
CA PHE A 10 -11.95 44.95 24.55
C PHE A 10 -10.67 45.21 25.35
N ARG A 11 -10.71 44.93 26.65
CA ARG A 11 -9.55 45.08 27.54
C ARG A 11 -9.15 43.71 28.09
N ASP A 12 -7.88 43.35 27.92
CA ASP A 12 -7.33 42.08 28.41
C ASP A 12 -7.39 41.94 29.93
N SER A 13 -7.48 43.06 30.67
CA SER A 13 -7.69 43.05 32.12
C SER A 13 -8.97 42.34 32.54
N TRP A 14 -9.99 42.27 31.68
CA TRP A 14 -11.24 41.55 31.95
C TRP A 14 -11.08 40.02 31.94
N LEU A 15 -10.00 39.50 31.35
CA LEU A 15 -9.67 38.06 31.39
C LEU A 15 -9.09 37.64 32.75
N GLN A 16 -8.68 38.59 33.59
CA GLN A 16 -8.15 38.34 34.94
C GLN A 16 -9.17 38.65 36.05
N ASP A 17 -10.30 39.27 35.71
CA ASP A 17 -11.35 39.63 36.64
C ASP A 17 -12.01 38.37 37.26
N PRO A 18 -12.14 38.27 38.59
CA PRO A 18 -12.74 37.11 39.26
C PRO A 18 -14.13 36.73 38.73
N ASP A 19 -14.93 37.71 38.33
CA ASP A 19 -16.33 37.49 37.92
C ASP A 19 -16.47 37.11 36.43
N LEU A 20 -15.45 37.37 35.62
CA LEU A 20 -15.49 37.21 34.16
C LEU A 20 -14.52 36.12 33.64
N LYS A 21 -13.42 35.86 34.35
CA LYS A 21 -12.35 34.92 33.95
C LYS A 21 -12.85 33.50 33.66
N GLU A 22 -13.86 33.03 34.40
CA GLU A 22 -14.34 31.65 34.25
C GLU A 22 -14.96 31.37 32.88
N TRP A 23 -15.56 32.40 32.24
CA TRP A 23 -16.43 32.19 31.07
C TRP A 23 -16.13 33.11 29.89
N LEU A 24 -15.40 34.21 30.09
CA LEU A 24 -15.04 35.15 29.03
C LEU A 24 -13.87 34.59 28.19
N GLN A 25 -13.97 34.71 26.87
CA GLN A 25 -12.93 34.38 25.91
C GLN A 25 -12.78 35.52 24.92
N ALA A 26 -11.55 35.98 24.70
CA ALA A 26 -11.25 36.87 23.59
C ALA A 26 -11.17 36.07 22.29
N VAL A 27 -11.85 36.54 21.24
CA VAL A 27 -11.76 35.96 19.89
C VAL A 27 -11.39 37.09 18.93
N GLU A 28 -10.47 36.82 18.02
CA GLU A 28 -10.07 37.77 16.99
C GLU A 28 -11.13 37.81 15.88
N SER A 29 -11.58 39.00 15.53
CA SER A 29 -12.52 39.28 14.44
C SER A 29 -11.93 40.34 13.51
N THR A 30 -12.53 40.51 12.33
CA THR A 30 -12.11 41.41 11.24
C THR A 30 -11.97 42.88 11.66
N THR A 31 -12.55 43.28 12.80
CA THR A 31 -12.53 44.65 13.34
C THR A 31 -11.83 44.77 14.71
N GLY A 32 -11.13 43.72 15.16
CA GLY A 32 -10.40 43.67 16.45
C GLY A 32 -10.84 42.54 17.38
N GLN A 33 -10.35 42.55 18.62
CA GLN A 33 -10.70 41.56 19.65
C GLN A 33 -12.15 41.79 20.14
N VAL A 34 -12.95 40.73 20.10
CA VAL A 34 -14.34 40.71 20.59
C VAL A 34 -14.49 39.71 21.72
N ALA A 35 -15.37 40.05 22.67
CA ALA A 35 -15.73 39.17 23.78
C ALA A 35 -16.64 38.03 23.31
N LYS A 36 -16.33 36.78 23.67
CA LYS A 36 -17.20 35.62 23.46
C LYS A 36 -17.42 34.88 24.76
N CYS A 37 -18.66 34.47 25.01
CA CYS A 37 -18.99 33.63 26.16
C CYS A 37 -18.72 32.14 25.85
N LYS A 38 -17.90 31.46 26.66
CA LYS A 38 -17.63 30.02 26.57
C LYS A 38 -18.86 29.15 26.84
N PHE A 39 -19.75 29.60 27.73
CA PHE A 39 -20.93 28.81 28.14
C PHE A 39 -22.13 28.99 27.20
N CYS A 40 -22.27 30.17 26.58
CA CYS A 40 -23.40 30.48 25.70
C CYS A 40 -23.05 30.49 24.22
N GLY A 41 -21.76 30.52 23.86
CA GLY A 41 -21.28 30.62 22.49
C GLY A 41 -21.53 31.98 21.81
N THR A 42 -22.14 32.93 22.52
CA THR A 42 -22.54 34.25 22.00
C THR A 42 -21.38 35.24 21.98
N ILE A 43 -21.24 35.97 20.87
CA ILE A 43 -20.35 37.14 20.77
C ILE A 43 -21.05 38.31 21.47
N LEU A 44 -20.32 38.97 22.36
CA LEU A 44 -20.81 40.07 23.19
C LEU A 44 -20.09 41.35 22.78
N ARG A 45 -20.78 42.48 22.99
CA ARG A 45 -20.15 43.79 22.84
C ARG A 45 -19.09 43.94 23.93
N SER A 46 -17.95 44.51 23.54
CA SER A 46 -16.79 44.73 24.42
C SER A 46 -17.02 45.90 25.38
N HIS A 47 -18.16 45.90 26.09
CA HIS A 47 -18.56 46.87 27.10
C HIS A 47 -18.79 46.16 28.43
N TYR A 48 -18.12 46.62 29.49
CA TYR A 48 -18.09 45.91 30.77
C TYR A 48 -19.49 45.71 31.39
N GLY A 49 -20.38 46.71 31.27
CA GLY A 49 -21.77 46.59 31.73
C GLY A 49 -22.57 45.50 31.00
N ASP A 50 -22.30 45.29 29.72
CA ASP A 50 -22.99 44.27 28.91
C ASP A 50 -22.49 42.86 29.27
N LEU A 51 -21.22 42.74 29.62
CA LEU A 51 -20.63 41.49 30.12
C LEU A 51 -21.23 41.11 31.48
N LYS A 52 -21.40 42.09 32.38
CA LYS A 52 -21.99 41.87 33.71
C LYS A 52 -23.48 41.50 33.62
N THR A 53 -24.24 42.16 32.74
CA THR A 53 -25.65 41.82 32.52
C THR A 53 -25.81 40.45 31.84
N HIS A 54 -24.90 40.08 30.91
CA HIS A 54 -24.87 38.74 30.34
C HIS A 54 -24.59 37.65 31.38
N ALA A 55 -23.66 37.88 32.31
CA ALA A 55 -23.36 36.94 33.41
C ALA A 55 -24.58 36.66 34.30
N LEU A 56 -25.44 37.67 34.49
CA LEU A 56 -26.67 37.56 35.26
C LEU A 56 -27.86 37.01 34.45
N SER A 57 -27.69 36.80 33.13
CA SER A 57 -28.78 36.30 32.29
C SER A 57 -29.16 34.86 32.64
N LYS A 58 -30.47 34.55 32.59
CA LYS A 58 -31.00 33.20 32.88
C LYS A 58 -30.35 32.12 32.01
N LYS A 59 -30.13 32.42 30.72
CA LYS A 59 -29.46 31.52 29.77
C LYS A 59 -28.03 31.20 30.18
N HIS A 60 -27.27 32.21 30.62
CA HIS A 60 -25.92 32.03 31.11
C HIS A 60 -25.87 31.20 32.40
N GLN A 61 -26.72 31.51 33.37
CA GLN A 61 -26.77 30.78 34.64
C GLN A 61 -27.17 29.31 34.47
N GLN A 62 -28.09 29.01 33.55
CA GLN A 62 -28.50 27.65 33.25
C GLN A 62 -27.37 26.85 32.59
N ASN A 63 -26.71 27.42 31.59
CA ASN A 63 -25.56 26.77 30.93
C ASN A 63 -24.37 26.61 31.88
N ARG A 64 -24.11 27.60 32.74
CA ARG A 64 -23.06 27.52 33.77
C ARG A 64 -23.28 26.32 34.68
N LYS A 65 -24.50 26.12 35.19
CA LYS A 65 -24.85 24.99 36.07
C LYS A 65 -24.66 23.62 35.41
N VAL A 66 -24.89 23.50 34.11
CA VAL A 66 -24.71 22.25 33.36
C VAL A 66 -23.23 21.96 33.13
N ILE A 67 -22.46 22.96 32.72
CA ILE A 67 -21.04 22.81 32.36
C ILE A 67 -20.16 22.60 33.62
N THR A 68 -20.44 23.29 34.73
CA THR A 68 -19.68 23.10 35.98
C THR A 68 -19.94 21.75 36.66
N LYS A 69 -21.08 21.11 36.37
CA LYS A 69 -21.42 19.77 36.90
C LYS A 69 -20.90 18.61 36.05
N GLN A 70 -20.35 18.86 34.85
CA GLN A 70 -19.78 17.76 34.06
C GLN A 70 -18.49 17.24 34.73
N PRO A 71 -18.37 15.93 34.99
CA PRO A 71 -17.17 15.36 35.59
C PRO A 71 -15.99 15.55 34.63
N LYS A 72 -14.93 16.23 35.10
CA LYS A 72 -13.66 16.30 34.36
C LYS A 72 -13.05 14.89 34.35
N LEU A 73 -12.99 14.26 33.17
CA LEU A 73 -12.24 13.01 32.97
C LEU A 73 -10.78 13.25 33.38
N THR A 74 -10.39 12.70 34.53
CA THR A 74 -9.04 12.74 35.07
C THR A 74 -8.29 11.52 34.54
N PHE A 75 -7.49 11.72 33.49
CA PHE A 75 -6.57 10.70 33.00
C PHE A 75 -5.47 10.52 34.06
N LYS A 76 -5.58 9.48 34.91
CA LYS A 76 -4.47 9.09 35.79
C LYS A 76 -3.35 8.54 34.91
N LYS A 77 -2.13 9.08 35.02
CA LYS A 77 -0.94 8.47 34.39
C LYS A 77 -0.69 7.13 35.09
N GLU A 78 -1.06 6.02 34.44
CA GLU A 78 -0.63 4.69 34.90
C GLU A 78 0.88 4.53 34.71
N SER A 79 1.53 3.99 35.75
CA SER A 79 2.99 3.89 35.91
C SER A 79 3.61 2.59 35.39
N THR A 80 2.84 1.69 34.78
CA THR A 80 3.38 0.40 34.30
C THR A 80 3.63 0.42 32.80
N ASP A 81 4.89 0.72 32.44
CA ASP A 81 5.40 0.70 31.06
C ASP A 81 5.18 -0.67 30.37
N ASN A 82 5.15 -1.77 31.15
CA ASN A 82 4.91 -3.12 30.63
C ASN A 82 3.45 -3.34 30.17
N LYS A 83 2.45 -2.88 30.92
CA LYS A 83 1.04 -3.01 30.49
C LYS A 83 0.77 -2.27 29.19
N LYS A 84 1.30 -1.05 29.07
CA LYS A 84 1.21 -0.25 27.84
C LYS A 84 1.93 -0.89 26.65
N LYS A 85 3.06 -1.56 26.89
CA LYS A 85 3.76 -2.37 25.87
C LYS A 85 2.90 -3.54 25.40
N ASP A 86 2.24 -4.24 26.32
CA ASP A 86 1.41 -5.39 25.99
C ASP A 86 0.12 -4.96 25.25
N GLU A 87 -0.54 -3.88 25.67
CA GLU A 87 -1.66 -3.27 24.94
C GLU A 87 -1.25 -2.85 23.52
N ALA A 88 -0.10 -2.21 23.37
CA ALA A 88 0.42 -1.80 22.07
C ALA A 88 0.74 -3.00 21.17
N ARG A 89 1.24 -4.11 21.73
CA ARG A 89 1.46 -5.36 21.00
C ARG A 89 0.16 -6.00 20.54
N VAL A 90 -0.88 -6.02 21.38
CA VAL A 90 -2.20 -6.55 21.01
C VAL A 90 -2.86 -5.68 19.92
N ALA A 91 -2.70 -4.36 20.01
CA ALA A 91 -3.14 -3.44 18.96
C ALA A 91 -2.40 -3.67 17.64
N LEU A 92 -1.08 -3.92 17.70
CA LEU A 92 -0.28 -4.23 16.52
C LEU A 92 -0.65 -5.59 15.91
N PHE A 93 -0.87 -6.62 16.74
CA PHE A 93 -1.37 -7.92 16.30
C PHE A 93 -2.71 -7.79 15.56
N THR A 94 -3.61 -7.01 16.14
CA THR A 94 -4.91 -6.68 15.54
C THR A 94 -4.75 -6.03 14.17
N ALA A 95 -3.89 -5.02 14.08
CA ALA A 95 -3.62 -4.33 12.83
C ALA A 95 -3.05 -5.28 11.77
N MET A 96 -2.20 -6.24 12.17
CA MET A 96 -1.49 -7.13 11.25
C MET A 96 -2.28 -8.35 10.78
N HIS A 97 -3.04 -9.00 11.68
CA HIS A 97 -3.47 -10.38 11.46
C HIS A 97 -4.98 -10.61 11.57
N THR A 98 -5.76 -9.64 12.03
CA THR A 98 -7.18 -9.84 12.27
C THR A 98 -8.05 -8.84 11.53
N SER A 99 -9.33 -9.20 11.40
CA SER A 99 -10.38 -8.22 11.18
C SER A 99 -10.69 -7.55 12.53
N ILE A 100 -10.94 -6.24 12.55
CA ILE A 100 -11.15 -5.48 13.80
C ILE A 100 -12.28 -6.07 14.66
N ARG A 101 -13.22 -6.80 14.06
CA ARG A 101 -14.33 -7.45 14.77
C ARG A 101 -13.88 -8.49 15.81
N THR A 102 -12.81 -9.25 15.56
CA THR A 102 -12.41 -10.31 16.49
C THR A 102 -11.72 -9.77 17.74
N VAL A 103 -11.44 -8.46 17.77
CA VAL A 103 -10.65 -7.79 18.81
C VAL A 103 -11.49 -7.51 20.04
N ASP A 104 -12.77 -7.17 19.85
CA ASP A 104 -13.69 -6.85 20.94
C ASP A 104 -13.84 -8.08 21.87
N HIS A 105 -14.11 -9.26 21.28
CA HIS A 105 -14.14 -10.53 22.02
C HIS A 105 -12.76 -11.02 22.46
N LEU A 106 -11.68 -10.74 21.72
CA LEU A 106 -10.32 -11.08 22.16
C LEU A 106 -9.95 -10.35 23.46
N GLY A 107 -10.33 -9.06 23.58
CA GLY A 107 -10.15 -8.29 24.80
C GLY A 107 -10.94 -8.86 25.98
N GLU A 108 -12.18 -9.30 25.74
CA GLU A 108 -13.00 -9.99 26.74
C GLU A 108 -12.33 -11.30 27.18
N VAL A 109 -11.87 -12.15 26.25
CA VAL A 109 -11.21 -13.42 26.56
C VAL A 109 -9.92 -13.23 27.37
N ILE A 110 -9.08 -12.27 26.99
CA ILE A 110 -7.83 -11.95 27.70
C ILE A 110 -8.11 -11.47 29.13
N ASN A 111 -9.18 -10.70 29.32
CA ASN A 111 -9.60 -10.23 30.65
C ASN A 111 -10.19 -11.34 31.52
N HIS A 112 -10.77 -12.38 30.94
CA HIS A 112 -11.30 -13.54 31.69
C HIS A 112 -10.23 -14.58 32.04
N SER A 113 -9.09 -14.61 31.32
CA SER A 113 -7.94 -15.47 31.64
C SER A 113 -7.10 -14.89 32.79
N HIS A 114 -7.61 -14.95 34.01
CA HIS A 114 -6.93 -14.53 35.23
C HIS A 114 -5.90 -15.57 35.75
N GLU A 115 -4.91 -15.95 34.95
CA GLU A 115 -3.72 -16.64 35.48
C GLU A 115 -2.42 -15.92 35.08
N LYS A 116 -1.54 -15.76 36.08
CA LYS A 116 -0.35 -14.91 36.08
C LYS A 116 0.79 -15.32 35.12
N GLU A 117 0.59 -16.29 34.23
CA GLU A 117 1.64 -16.77 33.32
C GLU A 117 1.01 -17.20 31.97
N ILE A 118 0.67 -16.25 31.08
CA ILE A 118 0.40 -16.54 29.65
C ILE A 118 1.73 -16.81 28.92
N ASN A 119 2.66 -17.54 29.53
CA ASN A 119 4.02 -17.73 29.00
C ASN A 119 4.15 -18.91 28.03
N LYS A 120 3.06 -19.59 27.65
CA LYS A 120 3.12 -20.75 26.73
C LYS A 120 1.93 -20.90 25.78
N MET A 121 1.36 -19.81 25.27
CA MET A 121 0.40 -19.94 24.15
C MET A 121 1.14 -19.94 22.81
N GLN A 122 1.50 -21.13 22.32
CA GLN A 122 1.98 -21.31 20.94
C GLN A 122 0.85 -21.84 20.06
N MET A 123 0.45 -21.04 19.06
CA MET A 123 -0.40 -21.52 17.97
C MET A 123 0.48 -22.01 16.82
N HIS A 124 0.47 -23.32 16.57
CA HIS A 124 1.10 -23.92 15.40
C HIS A 124 0.30 -23.60 14.12
N ARG A 125 0.97 -23.04 13.11
CA ARG A 125 0.47 -22.98 11.73
C ARG A 125 1.07 -24.14 10.94
N THR A 126 0.31 -25.21 10.74
CA THR A 126 0.66 -26.30 9.81
C THR A 126 -0.32 -26.38 8.66
N LYS A 127 0.20 -26.09 7.46
CA LYS A 127 -0.27 -26.31 6.07
C LYS A 127 -0.37 -25.02 5.26
N CYS A 128 0.66 -24.77 4.46
CA CYS A 128 0.60 -24.17 3.11
C CYS A 128 2.03 -24.12 2.56
N THR A 129 2.52 -25.27 2.05
CA THR A 129 3.88 -25.38 1.50
C THR A 129 3.88 -25.33 -0.04
N VAL A 130 2.72 -25.45 -0.69
CA VAL A 130 2.62 -25.49 -2.17
C VAL A 130 2.20 -24.13 -2.77
N ASN A 131 1.32 -23.35 -2.11
CA ASN A 131 1.01 -21.97 -2.53
C ASN A 131 2.19 -20.99 -2.31
N LYS A 132 3.14 -21.34 -1.44
CA LYS A 132 4.23 -20.47 -0.98
C LYS A 132 5.25 -20.13 -2.09
N MET A 133 5.28 -20.90 -3.18
CA MET A 133 6.16 -20.65 -4.33
C MET A 133 5.55 -19.60 -5.29
N PHE A 134 4.23 -19.66 -5.55
CA PHE A 134 3.51 -18.62 -6.32
C PHE A 134 3.21 -17.35 -5.50
N GLU A 135 3.17 -17.45 -4.17
CA GLU A 135 3.04 -16.32 -3.24
C GLU A 135 4.38 -15.68 -2.85
N SER A 136 5.50 -16.16 -3.40
CA SER A 136 6.83 -15.70 -2.97
C SER A 136 7.01 -14.20 -3.27
N LYS A 137 7.24 -13.43 -2.20
CA LYS A 137 7.36 -11.96 -2.22
C LYS A 137 8.73 -11.47 -2.69
N ASN A 138 9.62 -12.41 -3.02
CA ASN A 138 11.03 -12.16 -3.31
C ASN A 138 11.48 -12.92 -4.55
N THR A 139 10.62 -12.98 -5.57
CA THR A 139 11.00 -13.42 -6.92
C THR A 139 11.74 -12.30 -7.63
N ASP A 140 12.83 -12.65 -8.32
CA ASP A 140 13.47 -11.72 -9.24
C ASP A 140 12.48 -11.44 -10.38
N HIS A 141 11.96 -10.21 -10.41
CA HIS A 141 10.96 -9.78 -11.37
C HIS A 141 11.45 -9.93 -12.82
N THR A 142 12.77 -9.87 -13.05
CA THR A 142 13.37 -10.04 -14.38
C THR A 142 13.30 -11.50 -14.85
N LEU A 143 13.47 -12.47 -13.94
CA LEU A 143 13.32 -13.90 -14.24
C LEU A 143 11.86 -14.29 -14.45
N LEU A 144 10.94 -13.73 -13.67
CA LEU A 144 9.51 -14.01 -13.76
C LEU A 144 8.92 -13.60 -15.13
N CYS A 145 9.38 -12.47 -15.68
CA CYS A 145 9.01 -12.05 -17.03
C CYS A 145 9.51 -13.02 -18.10
N GLY A 146 10.72 -13.59 -17.90
CA GLY A 146 11.28 -14.62 -18.77
C GLY A 146 10.47 -15.91 -18.74
N GLU A 147 10.11 -16.41 -17.56
CA GLU A 147 9.30 -17.62 -17.41
C GLU A 147 7.89 -17.47 -18.01
N LEU A 148 7.27 -16.31 -17.83
CA LEU A 148 5.96 -16.00 -18.41
C LEU A 148 6.00 -15.94 -19.95
N THR A 149 7.07 -15.36 -20.50
CA THR A 149 7.31 -15.36 -21.95
C THR A 149 7.52 -16.78 -22.47
N ASN A 150 8.32 -17.60 -21.76
CA ASN A 150 8.54 -19.00 -22.13
C ASN A 150 7.25 -19.83 -22.08
N LEU A 151 6.39 -19.61 -21.08
CA LEU A 151 5.09 -20.26 -20.98
C LEU A 151 4.22 -19.92 -22.19
N ILE A 152 4.14 -18.63 -22.55
CA ILE A 152 3.41 -18.17 -23.72
C ILE A 152 3.97 -18.81 -24.99
N ASP A 153 5.29 -18.78 -25.19
CA ASP A 153 5.94 -19.37 -26.37
C ASP A 153 5.67 -20.88 -26.46
N THR A 154 5.64 -21.58 -25.32
CA THR A 154 5.30 -23.00 -25.23
C THR A 154 3.84 -23.28 -25.59
N LEU A 155 2.91 -22.39 -25.19
CA LEU A 155 1.49 -22.52 -25.52
C LEU A 155 1.24 -22.21 -27.00
N VAL A 156 1.90 -21.19 -27.55
CA VAL A 156 1.83 -20.81 -28.96
C VAL A 156 2.36 -21.94 -29.85
N THR A 157 3.57 -22.43 -29.57
CA THR A 157 4.20 -23.53 -30.34
C THR A 157 3.42 -24.84 -30.30
N LYS A 158 2.53 -25.03 -29.33
CA LYS A 158 1.63 -26.20 -29.29
C LYS A 158 0.48 -26.12 -30.30
N VAL A 159 0.03 -24.92 -30.67
CA VAL A 159 -1.15 -24.72 -31.53
C VAL A 159 -0.82 -24.12 -32.89
N THR A 160 0.43 -23.71 -33.12
CA THR A 160 0.89 -23.13 -34.39
C THR A 160 1.98 -23.98 -35.01
N LEU A 161 2.16 -23.84 -36.33
CA LEU A 161 3.22 -24.55 -37.04
C LEU A 161 4.62 -24.13 -36.52
N PRO A 162 5.56 -25.07 -36.31
CA PRO A 162 6.92 -24.77 -35.83
C PRO A 162 7.74 -23.82 -36.71
N THR A 163 7.30 -23.63 -37.96
CA THR A 163 7.96 -22.77 -38.96
C THR A 163 7.66 -21.28 -38.78
N HIS A 164 6.65 -20.90 -37.99
CA HIS A 164 6.26 -19.50 -37.78
C HIS A 164 6.56 -19.05 -36.36
N LYS A 165 7.47 -18.09 -36.19
CA LYS A 165 7.64 -17.36 -34.92
C LYS A 165 6.60 -16.25 -34.87
N ILE A 166 5.52 -16.47 -34.11
CA ILE A 166 4.41 -15.53 -33.98
C ILE A 166 4.62 -14.71 -32.71
N ASP A 167 4.60 -13.39 -32.88
CA ASP A 167 4.52 -12.48 -31.75
C ASP A 167 3.04 -12.21 -31.43
N ILE A 168 2.55 -12.83 -30.35
CA ILE A 168 1.14 -12.72 -29.93
C ILE A 168 0.73 -11.28 -29.54
N PHE A 169 1.68 -10.36 -29.36
CA PHE A 169 1.39 -8.96 -29.05
C PHE A 169 1.07 -8.14 -30.31
N THR A 170 1.58 -8.56 -31.46
CA THR A 170 1.42 -7.83 -32.73
C THR A 170 0.52 -8.56 -33.73
N GLN A 171 0.37 -9.88 -33.59
CA GLN A 171 -0.34 -10.72 -34.54
C GLN A 171 -1.48 -11.50 -33.86
N ASN A 172 -2.53 -11.80 -34.63
CA ASN A 172 -3.63 -12.63 -34.16
C ASN A 172 -3.27 -14.12 -34.30
N ILE A 173 -3.24 -14.84 -33.18
CA ILE A 173 -2.88 -16.26 -33.17
C ILE A 173 -3.84 -17.14 -33.98
N ARG A 174 -5.10 -16.70 -34.13
CA ARG A 174 -6.16 -17.45 -34.81
C ARG A 174 -5.88 -17.66 -36.30
N ASP A 175 -5.07 -16.78 -36.90
CA ASP A 175 -4.72 -16.83 -38.32
C ASP A 175 -3.67 -17.91 -38.64
N TYR A 176 -3.01 -18.46 -37.61
CA TYR A 176 -1.88 -19.38 -37.76
C TYR A 176 -2.09 -20.74 -37.07
N LEU A 177 -3.34 -21.07 -36.74
CA LEU A 177 -3.68 -22.30 -36.02
C LEU A 177 -3.48 -23.54 -36.90
N ASP A 178 -2.77 -24.52 -36.36
CA ASP A 178 -2.67 -25.85 -36.93
C ASP A 178 -3.77 -26.76 -36.34
N GLN A 179 -4.76 -27.10 -37.16
CA GLN A 179 -5.85 -27.99 -36.77
C GLN A 179 -5.40 -29.44 -36.53
N ARG A 180 -4.18 -29.80 -36.94
CA ARG A 180 -3.56 -31.13 -36.74
C ARG A 180 -2.39 -31.10 -35.78
N CYS A 181 -2.33 -30.08 -34.92
CA CYS A 181 -1.25 -29.93 -33.96
C CYS A 181 -1.16 -31.14 -33.00
N TYR A 182 0.06 -31.46 -32.60
CA TYR A 182 0.32 -32.50 -31.60
C TYR A 182 -0.06 -32.01 -30.20
N LEU A 183 -1.09 -32.62 -29.60
CA LEU A 183 -1.62 -32.23 -28.29
C LEU A 183 -0.97 -32.99 -27.11
N GLY A 184 0.09 -33.75 -27.37
CA GLY A 184 0.87 -34.47 -26.37
C GLY A 184 0.59 -35.97 -26.32
N PHE A 185 1.58 -36.72 -25.83
CA PHE A 185 1.62 -38.19 -25.94
C PHE A 185 0.39 -38.87 -25.31
N ARG A 186 -0.03 -38.41 -24.13
CA ARG A 186 -1.18 -38.99 -23.42
C ARG A 186 -2.49 -38.80 -24.20
N PHE A 187 -2.66 -37.63 -24.82
CA PHE A 187 -3.82 -37.33 -25.64
C PHE A 187 -3.84 -38.23 -26.88
N GLU A 188 -2.73 -38.28 -27.62
CA GLU A 188 -2.64 -39.09 -28.84
C GLU A 188 -2.85 -40.58 -28.58
N LYS A 189 -2.25 -41.11 -27.51
CA LYS A 189 -2.46 -42.51 -27.09
C LYS A 189 -3.93 -42.79 -26.78
N HIS A 190 -4.61 -41.89 -26.08
CA HIS A 190 -6.00 -42.09 -25.71
C HIS A 190 -6.93 -42.01 -26.94
N ILE A 191 -6.65 -41.11 -27.88
CA ILE A 191 -7.36 -41.05 -29.17
C ILE A 191 -7.15 -42.33 -29.97
N GLN A 192 -5.94 -42.89 -29.98
CA GLN A 192 -5.65 -44.16 -30.64
C GLN A 192 -6.46 -45.31 -30.01
N GLU A 193 -6.48 -45.42 -28.68
CA GLU A 193 -7.31 -46.41 -27.96
C GLU A 193 -8.81 -46.25 -28.24
N MET A 194 -9.30 -45.02 -28.44
CA MET A 194 -10.69 -44.75 -28.80
C MET A 194 -10.98 -45.09 -30.27
N LYS A 195 -10.04 -44.83 -31.18
CA LYS A 195 -10.15 -45.21 -32.61
C LYS A 195 -10.26 -46.72 -32.78
N GLU A 196 -9.48 -47.48 -32.00
CA GLU A 196 -9.54 -48.96 -31.98
C GLU A 196 -10.92 -49.48 -31.55
N LYS A 197 -11.70 -48.67 -30.80
CA LYS A 197 -13.07 -48.97 -30.35
C LYS A 197 -14.15 -48.41 -31.28
N GLY A 198 -13.79 -47.89 -32.45
CA GLY A 198 -14.74 -47.37 -33.45
C GLY A 198 -15.10 -45.89 -33.29
N PHE A 199 -14.25 -45.09 -32.64
CA PHE A 199 -14.50 -43.65 -32.47
C PHE A 199 -14.50 -42.91 -33.84
N PRO A 200 -15.56 -42.13 -34.15
CA PRO A 200 -15.67 -41.42 -35.43
C PRO A 200 -14.61 -40.33 -35.60
N ARG A 201 -14.17 -40.12 -36.86
CA ARG A 201 -13.21 -39.05 -37.20
C ARG A 201 -13.77 -37.65 -36.96
N GLU A 202 -15.05 -37.44 -37.23
CA GLU A 202 -15.71 -36.13 -37.01
C GLU A 202 -15.71 -35.75 -35.53
N GLU A 203 -15.97 -36.71 -34.63
CA GLU A 203 -15.92 -36.48 -33.17
C GLU A 203 -14.49 -36.21 -32.67
N GLU A 204 -13.48 -36.83 -33.29
CA GLU A 204 -12.07 -36.52 -33.03
C GLU A 204 -11.73 -35.09 -33.42
N GLU A 205 -12.14 -34.64 -34.61
CA GLU A 205 -11.89 -33.28 -35.07
C GLU A 205 -12.55 -32.25 -34.14
N VAL A 206 -13.78 -32.51 -33.69
CA VAL A 206 -14.47 -31.66 -32.70
C VAL A 206 -13.71 -31.62 -31.38
N LEU A 207 -13.23 -32.76 -30.88
CA LEU A 207 -12.47 -32.81 -29.63
C LEU A 207 -11.14 -32.07 -29.73
N ARG A 208 -10.38 -32.26 -30.82
CA ARG A 208 -9.13 -31.53 -31.07
C ARG A 208 -9.38 -30.02 -31.16
N ASN A 209 -10.42 -29.61 -31.88
CA ASN A 209 -10.80 -28.20 -31.98
C ASN A 209 -11.13 -27.59 -30.61
N ARG A 210 -11.82 -28.33 -29.72
CA ARG A 210 -12.07 -27.86 -28.35
C ARG A 210 -10.79 -27.69 -27.54
N CYS A 211 -9.82 -28.60 -27.68
CA CYS A 211 -8.52 -28.48 -27.02
C CYS A 211 -7.73 -27.27 -27.54
N ILE A 212 -7.72 -27.05 -28.85
CA ILE A 212 -7.07 -25.88 -29.47
C ILE A 212 -7.74 -24.60 -28.98
N GLN A 213 -9.07 -24.52 -29.03
CA GLN A 213 -9.86 -23.38 -28.51
C GLN A 213 -9.56 -23.09 -27.04
N PHE A 214 -9.44 -24.12 -26.20
CA PHE A 214 -9.05 -23.94 -24.80
C PHE A 214 -7.67 -23.28 -24.66
N ILE A 215 -6.68 -23.73 -25.44
CA ILE A 215 -5.33 -23.15 -25.42
C ILE A 215 -5.36 -21.70 -25.95
N VAL A 216 -6.11 -21.42 -27.02
CA VAL A 216 -6.29 -20.05 -27.54
C VAL A 216 -6.92 -19.15 -26.48
N CYS A 217 -8.02 -19.57 -25.84
CA CYS A 217 -8.66 -18.80 -24.77
C CYS A 217 -7.70 -18.59 -23.58
N LEU A 218 -6.89 -19.59 -23.22
CA LEU A 218 -5.90 -19.44 -22.17
C LEU A 218 -4.84 -18.39 -22.54
N ILE A 219 -4.37 -18.36 -23.78
CA ILE A 219 -3.43 -17.36 -24.28
C ILE A 219 -4.07 -15.96 -24.25
N ASP A 220 -5.32 -15.83 -24.72
CA ASP A 220 -6.08 -14.57 -24.71
C ASP A 220 -6.26 -14.04 -23.27
N GLU A 221 -6.64 -14.91 -22.32
CA GLU A 221 -6.79 -14.55 -20.90
C GLU A 221 -5.45 -14.18 -20.24
N ILE A 222 -4.38 -14.88 -20.57
CA ILE A 222 -3.03 -14.50 -20.12
C ILE A 222 -2.70 -13.12 -20.68
N LYS A 223 -2.87 -12.89 -21.98
CA LYS A 223 -2.62 -11.60 -22.66
C LYS A 223 -3.40 -10.46 -22.03
N ASN A 224 -4.69 -10.66 -21.71
CA ASN A 224 -5.54 -9.65 -21.07
C ASN A 224 -5.07 -9.26 -19.65
N ARG A 225 -4.37 -10.16 -18.95
CA ARG A 225 -3.82 -9.92 -17.61
C ARG A 225 -2.41 -9.35 -17.64
N LEU A 226 -1.76 -9.32 -18.81
CA LEU A 226 -0.45 -8.70 -18.97
C LEU A 226 -0.63 -7.19 -19.14
N PRO A 227 0.25 -6.38 -18.54
CA PRO A 227 0.19 -4.94 -18.73
C PRO A 227 0.66 -4.59 -20.16
N GLU A 228 0.11 -3.51 -20.73
CA GLU A 228 0.41 -3.04 -22.10
C GLU A 228 1.92 -2.80 -22.35
N ASN A 229 2.68 -2.57 -21.28
CA ASN A 229 4.12 -2.33 -21.31
C ASN A 229 4.97 -3.62 -21.25
N ILE A 230 4.42 -4.79 -21.58
CA ILE A 230 5.18 -6.05 -21.54
C ILE A 230 6.44 -6.06 -22.43
N THR A 231 6.41 -5.34 -23.56
CA THR A 231 7.57 -5.17 -24.43
C THR A 231 8.70 -4.44 -23.69
N LEU A 232 8.36 -3.38 -22.96
CA LEU A 232 9.27 -2.67 -22.07
C LEU A 232 9.75 -3.59 -20.93
N MET A 233 8.89 -4.42 -20.36
CA MET A 233 9.29 -5.37 -19.31
C MET A 233 10.29 -6.42 -19.81
N LYS A 234 10.08 -6.96 -21.02
CA LYS A 234 11.06 -7.84 -21.68
C LYS A 234 12.39 -7.13 -21.85
N GLN A 235 12.39 -5.86 -22.22
CA GLN A 235 13.59 -5.05 -22.34
C GLN A 235 14.27 -4.79 -20.98
N ILE A 236 13.50 -4.58 -19.91
CA ILE A 236 14.06 -4.42 -18.55
C ILE A 236 14.80 -5.69 -18.11
N SER A 237 14.47 -6.88 -18.63
CA SER A 237 15.27 -8.09 -18.34
C SER A 237 16.76 -7.95 -18.71
N ARG A 238 17.14 -7.01 -19.61
CA ARG A 238 18.52 -6.73 -19.99
C ARG A 238 19.40 -6.29 -18.81
N ILE A 239 18.82 -5.70 -17.76
CA ILE A 239 19.56 -5.28 -16.56
C ILE A 239 19.72 -6.41 -15.54
N SER A 240 19.32 -7.65 -15.84
CA SER A 240 19.63 -8.79 -14.95
C SER A 240 21.14 -8.94 -14.78
N VAL A 241 21.57 -9.42 -13.60
CA VAL A 241 23.00 -9.59 -13.29
C VAL A 241 23.72 -10.44 -14.33
N GLU A 242 23.09 -11.52 -14.80
CA GLU A 242 23.65 -12.39 -15.84
C GLU A 242 23.91 -11.63 -17.15
N LYS A 243 22.92 -10.85 -17.62
CA LYS A 243 23.01 -10.09 -18.88
C LYS A 243 23.97 -8.89 -18.76
N ALA A 244 24.02 -8.25 -17.60
CA ALA A 244 24.91 -7.12 -17.35
C ALA A 244 26.40 -7.50 -17.37
N LEU A 245 26.74 -8.73 -16.94
CA LEU A 245 28.11 -9.23 -16.88
C LEU A 245 28.60 -9.88 -18.19
N HIS A 246 27.74 -10.03 -19.20
CA HIS A 246 28.17 -10.51 -20.50
C HIS A 246 28.99 -9.45 -21.27
N HIS A 247 30.03 -9.90 -21.96
CA HIS A 247 30.88 -9.04 -22.80
C HIS A 247 30.12 -8.47 -24.00
N ASN A 248 29.33 -9.32 -24.68
CA ASN A 248 28.47 -8.92 -25.79
C ASN A 248 27.03 -8.78 -25.30
N LYS A 249 26.71 -7.64 -24.70
CA LYS A 249 25.39 -7.35 -24.11
C LYS A 249 24.62 -6.32 -24.93
N GLU A 250 23.29 -6.44 -24.92
CA GLU A 250 22.39 -5.50 -25.59
C GLU A 250 22.53 -4.09 -25.01
N ASN A 251 22.35 -3.07 -25.86
CA ASN A 251 22.35 -1.68 -25.40
C ASN A 251 21.06 -1.38 -24.61
N LEU A 252 21.13 -0.32 -23.80
CA LEU A 252 19.99 0.18 -23.04
C LEU A 252 19.39 1.46 -23.63
N VAL A 253 19.92 1.97 -24.75
CA VAL A 253 19.57 3.27 -25.33
C VAL A 253 18.06 3.40 -25.58
N ASP A 254 17.44 2.35 -26.13
CA ASP A 254 16.00 2.33 -26.41
C ASP A 254 15.14 2.45 -25.14
N ILE A 255 15.64 1.93 -24.01
CA ILE A 255 14.98 2.02 -22.71
C ILE A 255 15.25 3.39 -22.12
N MET A 256 16.51 3.83 -22.13
CA MET A 256 16.92 5.13 -21.60
C MET A 256 16.16 6.29 -22.25
N ALA A 257 15.99 6.26 -23.58
CA ALA A 257 15.25 7.28 -24.32
C ALA A 257 13.77 7.42 -23.91
N ARG A 258 13.19 6.41 -23.25
CA ARG A 258 11.80 6.45 -22.74
C ARG A 258 11.68 7.09 -21.37
N PHE A 259 12.75 7.11 -20.57
CA PHE A 259 12.74 7.58 -19.18
C PHE A 259 13.61 8.81 -18.94
N VAL A 260 14.59 9.06 -19.80
CA VAL A 260 15.60 10.11 -19.65
C VAL A 260 15.55 11.05 -20.85
N THR A 261 15.34 12.34 -20.58
CA THR A 261 15.28 13.38 -21.63
C THR A 261 16.66 13.95 -22.00
N SER A 262 17.64 13.86 -21.11
CA SER A 262 18.98 14.43 -21.31
C SER A 262 19.91 13.48 -22.07
N THR A 263 20.38 13.91 -23.24
CA THR A 263 21.34 13.16 -24.07
C THR A 263 22.68 12.95 -23.38
N GLU A 264 23.14 13.92 -22.58
CA GLU A 264 24.37 13.80 -21.79
C GLU A 264 24.28 12.72 -20.73
N LEU A 265 23.11 12.59 -20.07
CA LEU A 265 22.91 11.55 -19.07
C LEU A 265 22.83 10.17 -19.72
N ILE A 266 22.18 10.06 -20.88
CA ILE A 266 22.15 8.81 -21.67
C ILE A 266 23.58 8.38 -22.05
N ALA A 267 24.40 9.31 -22.53
CA ALA A 267 25.79 9.00 -22.89
C ALA A 267 26.59 8.48 -21.68
N LYS A 268 26.48 9.12 -20.52
CA LYS A 268 27.13 8.66 -19.29
C LYS A 268 26.67 7.26 -18.86
N ILE A 269 25.37 6.99 -18.91
CA ILE A 269 24.83 5.68 -18.55
C ILE A 269 25.30 4.61 -19.55
N ASP A 270 25.33 4.91 -20.84
CA ASP A 270 25.81 3.97 -21.86
C ASP A 270 27.30 3.64 -21.69
N ASP A 271 28.15 4.66 -21.46
CA ASP A 271 29.57 4.47 -21.17
C ASP A 271 29.79 3.58 -19.94
N GLN A 272 29.03 3.84 -18.87
CA GLN A 272 29.05 3.03 -17.66
C GLN A 272 28.57 1.60 -17.92
N TRP A 273 27.51 1.44 -18.71
CA TRP A 273 26.97 0.13 -19.08
C TRP A 273 28.00 -0.69 -19.83
N GLN A 274 28.70 -0.10 -20.81
CA GLN A 274 29.73 -0.81 -21.55
C GLN A 274 30.86 -1.29 -20.62
N GLN A 275 31.24 -0.52 -19.61
CA GLN A 275 32.38 -0.81 -18.75
C GLN A 275 32.09 -1.75 -17.57
N ILE A 276 30.83 -1.96 -17.19
CA ILE A 276 30.47 -2.67 -15.94
C ILE A 276 31.07 -4.09 -15.83
N HIS A 277 31.10 -4.82 -16.94
CA HIS A 277 31.61 -6.20 -17.01
C HIS A 277 33.15 -6.32 -16.88
N LEU A 278 33.88 -5.20 -17.00
CA LEU A 278 35.34 -5.19 -16.88
C LEU A 278 35.82 -5.34 -15.44
N LEU A 279 34.91 -5.18 -14.47
CA LEU A 279 35.19 -5.33 -13.05
C LEU A 279 34.64 -6.65 -12.52
N ARG A 280 35.27 -7.15 -11.44
CA ARG A 280 34.78 -8.31 -10.70
C ARG A 280 33.81 -7.86 -9.62
N TRP A 281 32.63 -8.46 -9.61
CA TRP A 281 31.56 -8.20 -8.66
C TRP A 281 31.35 -9.41 -7.74
N ASN A 282 30.95 -9.16 -6.50
CA ASN A 282 30.71 -10.24 -5.54
C ASN A 282 29.33 -10.86 -5.75
N GLU A 283 28.31 -10.03 -5.97
CA GLU A 283 26.96 -10.45 -6.25
C GLU A 283 26.79 -10.79 -7.73
N THR A 284 26.60 -12.07 -8.03
CA THR A 284 26.48 -12.59 -9.42
C THR A 284 25.16 -13.31 -9.67
N LYS A 285 24.31 -13.42 -8.65
CA LYS A 285 23.06 -14.20 -8.71
C LYS A 285 21.81 -13.38 -8.43
N ASP A 286 21.88 -12.44 -7.48
CA ASP A 286 20.74 -11.61 -7.13
C ASP A 286 20.85 -10.24 -7.79
N THR A 287 19.94 -9.95 -8.73
CA THR A 287 19.92 -8.69 -9.48
C THR A 287 19.79 -7.47 -8.55
N LYS A 288 18.99 -7.54 -7.48
CA LYS A 288 18.75 -6.41 -6.56
C LYS A 288 19.99 -6.11 -5.72
N ASN A 289 20.64 -7.15 -5.20
CA ASN A 289 21.87 -7.01 -4.42
C ASN A 289 23.04 -6.57 -5.31
N PHE A 290 23.14 -7.09 -6.54
CA PHE A 290 24.10 -6.65 -7.54
C PHE A 290 24.04 -5.14 -7.78
N TRP A 291 22.86 -4.61 -8.13
CA TRP A 291 22.74 -3.16 -8.37
C TRP A 291 22.96 -2.32 -7.11
N SER A 292 22.68 -2.88 -5.93
CA SER A 292 23.03 -2.25 -4.65
C SER A 292 24.54 -2.22 -4.39
N GLU A 293 25.28 -3.26 -4.81
CA GLU A 293 26.75 -3.30 -4.79
C GLU A 293 27.33 -2.27 -5.77
N VAL A 294 26.84 -2.25 -7.01
CA VAL A 294 27.28 -1.32 -8.06
C VAL A 294 27.07 0.14 -7.65
N LEU A 295 25.94 0.45 -6.99
CA LEU A 295 25.66 1.81 -6.50
C LEU A 295 26.66 2.25 -5.41
N LYS A 296 27.11 1.31 -4.56
CA LYS A 296 28.05 1.59 -3.47
C LYS A 296 29.51 1.57 -3.91
N PHE A 297 29.78 1.06 -5.11
CA PHE A 297 31.14 0.94 -5.64
C PHE A 297 31.79 2.29 -5.81
N LYS A 298 33.02 2.40 -5.29
CA LYS A 298 33.89 3.56 -5.44
C LYS A 298 35.21 3.11 -6.03
N ASP A 299 35.73 3.90 -6.95
CA ASP A 299 37.05 3.66 -7.53
C ASP A 299 38.18 3.98 -6.53
N ALA A 300 39.42 3.81 -6.95
CA ALA A 300 40.60 4.11 -6.13
C ALA A 300 40.68 5.58 -5.67
N GLN A 301 39.95 6.50 -6.33
CA GLN A 301 39.86 7.92 -5.99
C GLN A 301 38.65 8.23 -5.09
N GLY A 302 37.84 7.22 -4.75
CA GLY A 302 36.64 7.39 -3.95
C GLY A 302 35.43 7.89 -4.74
N VAL A 303 35.51 7.96 -6.07
CA VAL A 303 34.44 8.44 -6.97
C VAL A 303 33.50 7.28 -7.31
N ALA A 304 32.19 7.54 -7.29
CA ALA A 304 31.16 6.56 -7.62
C ALA A 304 31.05 6.39 -9.14
N ARG A 305 31.89 5.51 -9.70
CA ARG A 305 32.07 5.34 -11.15
C ARG A 305 30.81 4.94 -11.93
N PHE A 306 29.88 4.20 -11.31
CA PHE A 306 28.66 3.66 -11.94
C PHE A 306 27.38 4.24 -11.34
N GLN A 307 27.44 5.42 -10.73
CA GLN A 307 26.33 5.98 -9.97
C GLN A 307 25.07 6.17 -10.82
N GLU A 308 25.20 6.78 -12.00
CA GLU A 308 24.09 7.07 -12.90
C GLU A 308 23.43 5.78 -13.41
N LEU A 309 24.24 4.81 -13.85
CA LEU A 309 23.77 3.50 -14.29
C LEU A 309 23.06 2.74 -13.17
N ALA A 310 23.66 2.67 -11.99
CA ALA A 310 23.07 1.94 -10.87
C ALA A 310 21.76 2.59 -10.41
N THR A 311 21.70 3.93 -10.39
CA THR A 311 20.48 4.68 -10.06
C THR A 311 19.38 4.41 -11.10
N PHE A 312 19.74 4.38 -12.38
CA PHE A 312 18.81 4.06 -13.46
C PHE A 312 18.28 2.63 -13.35
N ALA A 313 19.16 1.65 -13.18
CA ALA A 313 18.77 0.25 -13.03
C ALA A 313 17.87 0.02 -11.79
N ILE A 314 18.19 0.64 -10.65
CA ILE A 314 17.34 0.56 -9.45
C ILE A 314 15.98 1.21 -9.71
N THR A 315 15.93 2.32 -10.44
CA THR A 315 14.66 2.98 -10.80
C THR A 315 13.79 2.05 -11.64
N LEU A 316 14.38 1.32 -12.59
CA LEU A 316 13.66 0.32 -13.38
C LEU A 316 13.15 -0.85 -12.51
N LEU A 317 13.93 -1.31 -11.53
CA LEU A 317 13.56 -2.42 -10.63
C LEU A 317 12.49 -2.06 -9.60
N VAL A 318 12.27 -0.77 -9.33
CA VAL A 318 11.22 -0.28 -8.42
C VAL A 318 9.88 -0.15 -9.14
N LEU A 319 9.87 -0.14 -10.47
CA LEU A 319 8.62 -0.07 -11.23
C LEU A 319 7.75 -1.31 -10.96
N PRO A 320 6.44 -1.14 -10.70
CA PRO A 320 5.54 -2.26 -10.51
C PRO A 320 5.46 -3.06 -11.82
N HIS A 321 6.07 -4.25 -11.83
CA HIS A 321 6.11 -5.13 -13.00
C HIS A 321 4.79 -5.90 -13.22
N SER A 322 3.87 -5.89 -12.26
CA SER A 322 2.53 -6.46 -12.46
C SER A 322 1.51 -5.82 -11.53
N ASN A 323 0.25 -5.94 -11.92
CA ASN A 323 -0.88 -5.56 -11.07
C ASN A 323 -1.00 -6.44 -9.82
N ALA A 324 -0.20 -7.51 -9.68
CA ALA A 324 -0.25 -8.43 -8.54
C ALA A 324 0.05 -7.72 -7.21
N ASP A 325 0.91 -6.69 -7.19
CA ASP A 325 1.15 -5.90 -5.98
C ASP A 325 -0.09 -5.12 -5.53
N VAL A 326 -0.80 -4.55 -6.50
CA VAL A 326 -2.06 -3.83 -6.28
C VAL A 326 -3.17 -4.79 -5.86
N GLU A 327 -3.29 -5.95 -6.51
CA GLU A 327 -4.24 -7.00 -6.12
C GLU A 327 -3.96 -7.57 -4.72
N ARG A 328 -2.68 -7.74 -4.35
CA ARG A 328 -2.29 -8.13 -2.98
C ARG A 328 -2.71 -7.07 -1.95
N LEU A 329 -2.61 -5.79 -2.30
CA LEU A 329 -3.10 -4.70 -1.45
C LEU A 329 -4.63 -4.73 -1.31
N PHE A 330 -5.36 -4.93 -2.42
CA PHE A 330 -6.82 -5.07 -2.39
C PHE A 330 -7.29 -6.31 -1.62
N SER A 331 -6.61 -7.44 -1.76
CA SER A 331 -6.85 -8.63 -0.96
C SER A 331 -6.64 -8.35 0.54
N SER A 332 -5.55 -7.64 0.88
CA SER A 332 -5.29 -7.20 2.25
C SER A 332 -6.38 -6.25 2.78
N MET A 333 -6.89 -5.37 1.91
CA MET A 333 -8.01 -4.48 2.22
C MET A 333 -9.32 -5.25 2.45
N ASN A 334 -9.60 -6.30 1.67
CA ASN A 334 -10.77 -7.17 1.86
C ASN A 334 -10.71 -7.98 3.18
N ILE A 335 -9.50 -8.32 3.66
CA ILE A 335 -9.33 -8.92 4.99
C ILE A 335 -9.67 -7.91 6.10
N ILE A 336 -9.34 -6.62 5.90
CA ILE A 336 -9.61 -5.54 6.87
C ILE A 336 -11.09 -5.17 6.86
N LYS A 337 -11.66 -4.95 5.67
CA LYS A 337 -13.07 -4.64 5.41
C LYS A 337 -13.80 -5.94 5.07
N ASN A 338 -14.21 -6.67 6.09
CA ASN A 338 -15.04 -7.86 5.86
C ASN A 338 -16.49 -7.44 5.51
N LYS A 339 -17.22 -8.29 4.75
CA LYS A 339 -18.59 -7.99 4.25
C LYS A 339 -19.58 -7.54 5.33
N GLN A 340 -19.35 -7.90 6.60
CA GLN A 340 -20.21 -7.54 7.73
C GLN A 340 -19.81 -6.22 8.41
N ARG A 341 -18.60 -5.70 8.19
CA ARG A 341 -18.09 -4.42 8.71
C ARG A 341 -17.34 -3.65 7.60
N ASN A 342 -18.06 -3.30 6.54
CA ASN A 342 -17.54 -2.55 5.39
C ASN A 342 -17.36 -1.05 5.64
N ARG A 343 -18.02 -0.48 6.67
CA ARG A 343 -17.94 0.94 7.01
C ARG A 343 -16.74 1.20 7.91
N MET A 344 -15.65 1.70 7.32
CA MET A 344 -14.44 2.13 8.01
C MET A 344 -13.98 3.47 7.41
N LYS A 345 -13.57 4.42 8.27
CA LYS A 345 -13.00 5.69 7.79
C LYS A 345 -11.74 5.42 6.97
N ILE A 346 -11.61 6.12 5.84
CA ILE A 346 -10.46 6.00 4.93
C ILE A 346 -9.14 6.24 5.67
N THR A 347 -9.09 7.20 6.59
CA THR A 347 -7.91 7.49 7.41
C THR A 347 -7.45 6.29 8.24
N LEU A 348 -8.38 5.58 8.88
CA LEU A 348 -8.08 4.38 9.66
C LEU A 348 -7.61 3.23 8.75
N LEU A 349 -8.28 3.05 7.61
CA LEU A 349 -7.91 2.04 6.63
C LEU A 349 -6.49 2.29 6.08
N LYS A 350 -6.19 3.52 5.67
CA LYS A 350 -4.86 3.95 5.21
C LYS A 350 -3.80 3.65 6.27
N SER A 351 -4.07 3.95 7.54
CA SER A 351 -3.14 3.69 8.64
C SER A 351 -2.88 2.19 8.86
N ILE A 352 -3.93 1.35 8.84
CA ILE A 352 -3.79 -0.10 8.99
C ILE A 352 -3.01 -0.70 7.81
N LEU A 353 -3.32 -0.28 6.59
CA LEU A 353 -2.59 -0.72 5.39
C LEU A 353 -1.12 -0.31 5.45
N LYS A 354 -0.82 0.94 5.85
CA LYS A 354 0.56 1.41 6.05
C LYS A 354 1.32 0.56 7.08
N ILE A 355 0.69 0.20 8.20
CA ILE A 355 1.30 -0.67 9.20
C ILE A 355 1.57 -2.05 8.61
N ARG A 356 0.59 -2.67 7.91
CA ARG A 356 0.76 -3.99 7.28
C ARG A 356 1.88 -4.01 6.25
N CYS A 357 1.86 -3.07 5.32
CA CYS A 357 2.87 -2.94 4.27
C CYS A 357 4.25 -2.63 4.87
N GLY A 358 4.34 -1.68 5.79
CA GLY A 358 5.60 -1.28 6.42
C GLY A 358 6.24 -2.41 7.23
N MET A 359 5.47 -3.13 8.04
CA MET A 359 5.97 -4.27 8.81
C MET A 359 6.47 -5.40 7.90
N GLN A 360 5.72 -5.67 6.82
CA GLN A 360 6.12 -6.65 5.81
C GLN A 360 7.43 -6.27 5.12
N LEU A 361 7.62 -5.00 4.75
CA LEU A 361 8.87 -4.51 4.15
C LEU A 361 10.07 -4.65 5.09
N MET A 362 9.86 -4.45 6.38
CA MET A 362 10.90 -4.61 7.40
C MET A 362 11.20 -6.08 7.75
N GLY A 363 10.43 -7.05 7.22
CA GLY A 363 10.50 -8.45 7.64
C GLY A 363 10.11 -8.65 9.11
N LYS A 364 9.35 -7.71 9.67
CA LYS A 364 8.92 -7.70 11.08
C LYS A 364 7.43 -8.02 11.21
N CYS A 365 7.05 -8.42 12.40
CA CYS A 365 5.73 -8.87 12.80
C CYS A 365 5.47 -8.40 14.24
N CYS A 366 4.23 -8.52 14.73
CA CYS A 366 3.83 -8.05 16.05
C CYS A 366 4.65 -8.66 17.22
N ASN A 367 5.34 -9.78 16.99
CA ASN A 367 6.17 -10.47 17.98
C ASN A 367 7.63 -10.01 18.02
N ASN A 368 8.17 -9.43 16.93
CA ASN A 368 9.59 -9.09 16.82
C ASN A 368 9.83 -7.59 16.59
N TYR A 369 8.75 -6.80 16.45
CA TYR A 369 8.83 -5.35 16.35
C TYR A 369 8.88 -4.71 17.74
N GLU A 370 9.97 -4.00 18.04
CA GLU A 370 10.08 -3.19 19.25
C GLU A 370 9.36 -1.85 19.06
N ILE A 371 8.33 -1.63 19.87
CA ILE A 371 7.52 -0.42 19.79
C ILE A 371 8.30 0.74 20.43
N PRO A 372 8.49 1.86 19.72
CA PRO A 372 9.22 3.02 20.24
C PRO A 372 8.65 3.54 21.58
N LEU A 373 9.54 3.84 22.53
CA LEU A 373 9.17 4.28 23.89
C LEU A 373 8.39 5.59 23.92
N ASN A 374 8.59 6.47 22.95
CA ASN A 374 7.80 7.70 22.79
C ASN A 374 6.33 7.38 22.49
N LEU A 375 6.04 6.37 21.65
CA LEU A 375 4.69 5.94 21.33
C LEU A 375 4.02 5.30 22.55
N ILE A 376 4.75 4.48 23.30
CA ILE A 376 4.24 3.85 24.54
C ILE A 376 3.87 4.91 25.57
N LYS A 377 4.66 5.99 25.69
CA LYS A 377 4.37 7.12 26.60
C LYS A 377 3.11 7.88 26.21
N GLN A 378 2.76 7.91 24.93
CA GLN A 378 1.55 8.57 24.44
C GLN A 378 0.28 7.76 24.72
N ILE A 379 0.36 6.43 24.88
CA ILE A 379 -0.81 5.59 25.18
C ILE A 379 -1.50 6.03 26.48
N GLY A 380 -2.81 6.29 26.38
CA GLY A 380 -3.63 6.78 27.49
C GLY A 380 -3.52 8.29 27.74
N THR A 381 -2.83 9.05 26.89
CA THR A 381 -2.77 10.52 26.95
C THR A 381 -3.76 11.16 25.98
N LYS A 382 -4.14 12.42 26.23
CA LYS A 382 -5.00 13.19 25.31
C LYS A 382 -4.36 13.43 23.94
N GLU A 383 -3.03 13.36 23.84
CA GLU A 383 -2.28 13.57 22.60
C GLU A 383 -2.62 12.51 21.55
N SER A 384 -2.86 11.26 21.94
CA SER A 384 -3.29 10.17 21.03
C SER A 384 -4.69 10.35 20.44
N TYR A 385 -5.48 11.29 20.94
CA TYR A 385 -6.86 11.55 20.52
C TYR A 385 -7.06 12.96 19.92
N GLN A 386 -5.98 13.75 19.80
CA GLN A 386 -6.05 15.02 19.09
C GLN A 386 -6.12 14.72 17.60
N SER A 387 -7.30 14.90 17.02
CA SER A 387 -7.49 14.84 15.57
C SER A 387 -6.63 15.92 14.91
N ASP A 388 -5.73 15.54 13.99
CA ASP A 388 -5.06 16.47 13.08
C ASP A 388 -6.13 17.30 12.38
N LYS A 389 -6.29 18.56 12.79
CA LYS A 389 -7.30 19.48 12.26
C LYS A 389 -6.96 20.00 10.86
N ASP A 390 -5.84 19.58 10.28
CA ASP A 390 -5.30 20.18 9.06
C ASP A 390 -5.55 19.39 7.76
N ASN A 391 -6.13 18.18 7.81
CA ASN A 391 -6.37 17.38 6.59
C ASN A 391 -7.85 17.26 6.15
N SER A 392 -8.79 17.87 6.88
CA SER A 392 -10.24 17.69 6.63
C SER A 392 -10.83 18.59 5.56
N LYS A 393 -10.05 19.47 4.90
CA LYS A 393 -10.55 20.35 3.84
C LYS A 393 -10.28 19.86 2.41
N ALA A 394 -9.39 18.88 2.20
CA ALA A 394 -9.03 18.44 0.84
C ALA A 394 -9.70 17.13 0.38
N GLU A 395 -10.19 16.28 1.31
CA GLU A 395 -10.63 14.91 0.95
C GLU A 395 -12.15 14.74 0.80
N ASN A 396 -12.98 15.76 1.06
CA ASN A 396 -14.45 15.63 1.03
C ASN A 396 -15.11 16.02 -0.30
N GLU A 397 -14.38 16.57 -1.29
CA GLU A 397 -14.98 16.98 -2.57
C GLU A 397 -14.87 15.93 -3.68
N SER A 398 -14.07 14.87 -3.51
CA SER A 398 -13.88 13.83 -4.54
C SER A 398 -14.61 12.51 -4.27
N ALA A 399 -15.35 12.39 -3.15
CA ALA A 399 -15.84 11.11 -2.66
C ALA A 399 -17.27 10.73 -3.10
N ASP A 400 -18.03 11.64 -3.72
CA ASP A 400 -19.47 11.43 -3.96
C ASP A 400 -19.80 10.90 -5.37
N SER A 401 -18.82 10.47 -6.16
CA SER A 401 -19.06 10.00 -7.55
C SER A 401 -18.46 8.65 -7.92
N SER A 402 -17.77 7.93 -7.01
CA SER A 402 -17.09 6.67 -7.37
C SER A 402 -17.46 5.46 -6.51
N GLU A 403 -18.46 5.54 -5.63
CA GLU A 403 -18.84 4.41 -4.76
C GLU A 403 -19.73 3.35 -5.45
N ASP A 404 -20.33 3.63 -6.61
CA ASP A 404 -21.27 2.70 -7.26
C ASP A 404 -20.65 1.71 -8.27
N ASP A 405 -19.40 1.91 -8.73
CA ASP A 405 -18.81 1.06 -9.78
C ASP A 405 -17.88 -0.06 -9.29
N LEU A 406 -17.72 -0.25 -7.97
CA LEU A 406 -16.80 -1.25 -7.40
C LEU A 406 -17.48 -2.51 -6.85
N LEU A 407 -18.73 -2.75 -7.22
CA LEU A 407 -19.52 -3.94 -6.82
C LEU A 407 -20.17 -4.70 -7.99
N MET A 408 -19.57 -4.67 -9.19
CA MET A 408 -19.83 -5.70 -10.20
C MET A 408 -18.61 -6.58 -10.47
#